data_AF-A0A3D0GZ84-F1
#
_entry.id   AF-A0A3D0GZ84-F1
#
_cell.length_a   1.000
_cell.length_b   1.000
_cell.length_c   1.000
_cell.angle_alpha   90.00
_cell.angle_beta   90.00
_cell.angle_gamma   90.00
#
_symmetry.space_group_name_H-M   'P 1'
#
loop_
_entity.id
_entity.type
_entity.pdbx_description
1 polymer ?
#
loop_
_entity_poly.entity_id
_entity_poly.type
_entity_poly.pdbx_seq_one_letter_code
_entity_poly.pdbx_strand_id
1 'polypeptide(L)'
;MMKKNDRIELVIEDMSADGDGVGHYDGFTFFVKDVVVGDHVEAVIMKLKKNYGYARMVRLIKASPDRVMPTCSVARSCGGCQLRHMSDEACLSFKSNLVINHMKRIAGIPEDSYTYEGIEPM
;
A
#
# COMPACT_ATOMS: atom_id res chain seq x y z
N MET A 1 14.08 20.34 6.87
CA MET A 1 12.60 20.50 6.95
C MET A 1 12.02 20.13 5.60
N MET A 2 11.22 19.06 5.56
CA MET A 2 10.57 18.60 4.33
C MET A 2 9.52 19.60 3.85
N LYS A 3 9.39 19.80 2.54
CA LYS A 3 8.36 20.62 1.91
C LYS A 3 7.75 19.94 0.69
N LYS A 4 6.64 20.49 0.22
CA LYS A 4 6.02 20.06 -1.04
C LYS A 4 7.03 20.14 -2.18
N ASN A 5 7.00 19.14 -3.07
CA ASN A 5 7.88 18.92 -4.22
C ASN A 5 9.29 18.40 -3.89
N ASP A 6 9.66 18.20 -2.63
CA ASP A 6 10.89 17.50 -2.30
C ASP A 6 10.81 16.04 -2.78
N ARG A 7 11.95 15.50 -3.20
CA ARG A 7 12.12 14.08 -3.56
C ARG A 7 12.66 13.32 -2.36
N ILE A 8 12.05 12.18 -2.10
CA ILE A 8 12.40 11.27 -1.00
C ILE A 8 12.45 9.84 -1.53
N GLU A 9 13.31 9.03 -0.92
CA GLU A 9 13.32 7.59 -1.17
C GLU A 9 12.58 6.87 -0.04
N LEU A 10 11.72 5.92 -0.41
CA LEU A 10 10.88 5.17 0.50
C LEU A 10 10.97 3.69 0.17
N VAL A 11 11.07 2.87 1.21
CA VAL A 11 10.70 1.46 1.14
C VAL A 11 9.26 1.35 1.60
N ILE A 12 8.44 0.64 0.83
CA ILE A 12 7.04 0.40 1.18
C ILE A 12 6.98 -0.81 2.10
N GLU A 13 6.54 -0.58 3.33
CA GLU A 13 6.58 -1.56 4.43
C GLU A 13 5.21 -2.17 4.71
N ASP A 14 4.15 -1.40 4.45
CA ASP A 14 2.77 -1.82 4.71
C ASP A 14 1.82 -1.12 3.72
N MET A 15 0.52 -1.40 3.84
CA MET A 15 -0.53 -0.75 3.07
C MET A 15 -1.68 -0.31 3.97
N SER A 16 -2.27 0.84 3.64
CA SER A 16 -3.50 1.32 4.28
C SER A 16 -4.70 0.49 3.84
N ALA A 17 -5.81 0.63 4.57
CA ALA A 17 -7.09 0.01 4.19
C ALA A 17 -7.60 0.46 2.81
N ASP A 18 -7.18 1.65 2.35
CA ASP A 18 -7.53 2.22 1.04
C ASP A 18 -6.61 1.71 -0.09
N GLY A 19 -5.61 0.88 0.23
CA GLY A 19 -4.65 0.35 -0.74
C GLY A 19 -3.49 1.30 -1.06
N ASP A 20 -3.28 2.36 -0.25
CA ASP A 20 -2.09 3.21 -0.36
C ASP A 20 -0.91 2.53 0.34
N GLY A 21 0.25 2.47 -0.29
CA GLY A 21 1.48 2.01 0.37
C GLY A 21 1.93 2.97 1.46
N VAL A 22 2.47 2.42 2.53
CA VAL A 22 2.98 3.12 3.70
C VAL A 22 4.48 2.96 3.77
N GLY A 23 5.20 4.08 3.86
CA GLY A 23 6.65 4.09 4.07
C GLY A 23 7.05 5.24 4.99
N HIS A 24 8.29 5.20 5.49
CA HIS A 24 8.80 6.16 6.45
C HIS A 24 10.02 6.90 5.91
N TYR A 25 10.07 8.21 6.13
CA TYR A 25 11.24 9.04 5.82
C TYR A 25 11.39 10.12 6.89
N ASP A 26 12.58 10.24 7.47
CA ASP A 26 12.91 11.25 8.50
C ASP A 26 11.90 11.28 9.66
N GLY A 27 11.50 10.11 10.15
CA GLY A 27 10.53 9.95 11.25
C GLY A 27 9.08 10.26 10.88
N PHE A 28 8.77 10.42 9.59
CA PHE A 28 7.44 10.79 9.11
C PHE A 28 6.83 9.70 8.23
N THR A 29 5.55 9.41 8.44
CA THR A 29 4.82 8.42 7.65
C THR A 29 4.30 9.05 6.35
N PHE A 30 4.55 8.38 5.23
CA PHE A 30 4.09 8.77 3.90
C PHE A 30 3.17 7.72 3.31
N PHE A 31 2.04 8.18 2.78
CA PHE A 31 1.12 7.39 1.97
C PHE A 31 1.42 7.61 0.49
N VAL A 32 1.56 6.51 -0.26
CA VAL A 32 1.98 6.50 -1.66
C VAL A 32 1.04 5.62 -2.47
N LYS A 33 0.52 6.13 -3.58
CA LYS A 33 -0.31 5.36 -4.52
C LYS A 33 0.54 4.60 -5.54
N ASP A 34 -0.07 3.59 -6.17
CA ASP A 34 0.51 2.78 -7.25
C ASP A 34 1.77 1.99 -6.84
N VAL A 35 1.86 1.59 -5.58
CA VAL A 35 3.00 0.83 -5.02
C VAL A 35 2.56 -0.45 -4.32
N VAL A 36 3.47 -1.41 -4.21
CA VAL A 36 3.32 -2.69 -3.50
C VAL A 36 4.27 -2.72 -2.30
N VAL A 37 3.89 -3.41 -1.22
CA VAL A 37 4.81 -3.74 -0.12
C VAL A 37 6.08 -4.39 -0.68
N GLY A 38 7.24 -3.92 -0.23
CA GLY A 38 8.56 -4.33 -0.71
C GLY A 38 9.12 -3.49 -1.87
N ASP A 39 8.34 -2.60 -2.47
CA ASP A 39 8.87 -1.65 -3.45
C ASP A 39 9.85 -0.67 -2.78
N HIS A 40 10.96 -0.37 -3.44
CA HIS A 40 11.82 0.77 -3.14
C HIS A 40 11.62 1.83 -4.23
N VAL A 41 11.16 3.02 -3.84
CA VAL A 41 10.72 4.06 -4.77
C VAL A 41 11.37 5.39 -4.46
N GLU A 42 11.59 6.17 -5.52
CA GLU A 42 11.71 7.62 -5.42
C GLU A 42 10.31 8.23 -5.54
N ALA A 43 9.93 9.06 -4.57
CA ALA A 43 8.64 9.72 -4.51
C ALA A 43 8.79 11.22 -4.32
N VAL A 44 7.83 11.99 -4.83
CA VAL A 44 7.74 13.44 -4.64
C VAL A 44 6.66 13.74 -3.61
N ILE A 45 6.99 14.56 -2.61
CA ILE A 45 6.05 15.00 -1.58
C ILE A 45 4.96 15.86 -2.22
N MET A 46 3.71 15.40 -2.16
CA MET A 46 2.55 16.11 -2.71
C MET A 46 1.88 17.00 -1.68
N LYS A 47 1.80 16.52 -0.43
CA LYS A 47 1.13 17.20 0.68
C LYS A 47 1.72 16.75 2.01
N LEU A 48 1.96 17.70 2.92
CA LEU A 48 2.32 17.42 4.30
C LEU A 48 1.15 17.79 5.22
N LYS A 49 0.88 16.95 6.20
CA LYS A 49 -0.03 17.20 7.34
C LYS A 49 0.80 17.33 8.61
N LYS A 50 0.14 17.33 9.78
CA LYS A 50 0.83 17.47 11.07
C LYS A 50 1.75 16.30 11.38
N ASN A 51 1.29 15.06 11.10
CA ASN A 51 1.97 13.83 11.50
C ASN A 51 2.26 12.86 10.34
N TYR A 52 1.77 13.15 9.14
CA TYR A 52 1.93 12.28 7.98
C TYR A 52 1.88 13.07 6.67
N GLY A 53 2.33 12.47 5.58
CA GLY A 53 2.39 13.07 4.26
C GLY A 53 1.80 12.17 3.19
N TYR A 54 1.50 12.77 2.05
CA TYR A 54 1.21 12.06 0.81
C TYR A 54 2.34 12.32 -0.16
N ALA A 55 2.85 11.26 -0.77
CA ALA A 55 3.85 11.33 -1.81
C ALA A 55 3.38 10.56 -3.05
N ARG A 56 3.91 10.93 -4.20
CA ARG A 56 3.63 10.26 -5.47
C ARG A 56 4.91 9.63 -5.97
N MET A 57 4.87 8.32 -6.22
CA MET A 57 5.98 7.63 -6.86
C MET A 57 6.29 8.28 -8.22
N VAL A 58 7.55 8.66 -8.42
CA VAL A 58 8.07 9.18 -9.68
C VAL A 58 9.01 8.20 -10.36
N ARG A 59 9.66 7.31 -9.59
CA ARG A 59 10.52 6.26 -10.11
C ARG A 59 10.50 5.04 -9.20
N LEU A 60 10.42 3.86 -9.80
CA LEU A 60 10.64 2.59 -9.11
C LEU A 60 12.14 2.28 -9.15
N ILE A 61 12.79 2.21 -7.99
CA ILE A 61 14.22 1.91 -7.84
C ILE A 61 14.41 0.39 -7.82
N LYS A 62 13.59 -0.31 -7.04
CA LYS A 62 13.54 -1.77 -6.97
C LYS A 62 12.09 -2.22 -6.82
N ALA A 63 11.66 -3.15 -7.68
CA ALA A 63 10.34 -3.75 -7.61
C ALA A 63 10.27 -4.76 -6.44
N SER A 64 9.12 -4.78 -5.77
CA SER A 64 8.73 -5.89 -4.90
C SER A 64 8.69 -7.20 -5.68
N PRO A 65 9.01 -8.35 -5.05
CA PRO A 65 8.78 -9.66 -5.65
C PRO A 65 7.30 -9.91 -6.00
N ASP A 66 6.37 -9.27 -5.27
CA ASP A 66 4.93 -9.41 -5.48
C ASP A 66 4.39 -8.40 -6.50
N ARG A 67 5.24 -7.56 -7.09
CA ARG A 67 4.80 -6.59 -8.10
C ARG A 67 4.61 -7.27 -9.45
N VAL A 68 3.43 -7.09 -10.03
CA VAL A 68 3.10 -7.54 -11.39
C VAL A 68 2.74 -6.37 -12.29
N MET A 69 2.90 -6.56 -13.60
CA MET A 69 2.43 -5.58 -14.58
C MET A 69 0.91 -5.76 -14.78
N PRO A 70 0.09 -4.72 -14.55
CA PRO A 70 -1.34 -4.83 -14.80
C PRO A 70 -1.64 -5.17 -16.26
N THR A 71 -2.57 -6.09 -16.49
CA THR A 71 -2.99 -6.49 -17.85
C THR A 71 -3.72 -5.38 -18.62
N CYS A 72 -4.32 -4.43 -17.91
CA CYS A 72 -5.00 -3.28 -18.50
C CYS A 72 -4.00 -2.15 -18.77
N SER A 73 -3.87 -1.77 -20.04
CA SER A 73 -2.92 -0.73 -20.52
C SER A 73 -3.17 0.66 -19.92
N VAL A 74 -4.40 0.94 -19.48
CA VAL A 74 -4.80 2.22 -18.88
C VAL A 74 -5.03 2.12 -17.37
N ALA A 75 -4.61 1.02 -16.72
CA ALA A 75 -4.86 0.79 -15.29
C ALA A 75 -4.45 1.98 -14.41
N ARG A 76 -3.28 2.57 -14.70
CA ARG A 76 -2.73 3.71 -13.93
C ARG A 76 -3.52 5.01 -14.10
N SER A 77 -4.00 5.32 -15.31
CA SER A 77 -4.71 6.59 -15.59
C SER A 77 -6.20 6.51 -15.34
N CYS A 78 -6.80 5.32 -15.42
CA CYS A 78 -8.23 5.09 -15.23
C CYS A 78 -8.64 5.24 -13.75
N GLY A 79 -7.79 4.82 -12.81
CA GLY A 79 -8.07 4.88 -11.37
C GLY A 79 -9.06 3.83 -10.86
N GLY A 80 -9.60 2.97 -11.73
CA GLY A 80 -10.54 1.91 -11.33
C GLY A 80 -9.89 0.69 -10.68
N CYS A 81 -8.60 0.43 -10.93
CA CYS A 81 -7.88 -0.73 -10.40
C CYS A 81 -6.78 -0.27 -9.43
N GLN A 82 -7.04 -0.41 -8.13
CA GLN A 82 -6.10 0.03 -7.08
C GLN A 82 -5.06 -1.01 -6.69
N LEU A 83 -5.30 -2.32 -6.92
CA LEU A 83 -4.43 -3.39 -6.43
C LEU A 83 -3.82 -4.26 -7.56
N ARG A 84 -4.12 -3.96 -8.83
CA ARG A 84 -3.73 -4.82 -9.97
C ARG A 84 -2.23 -4.79 -10.29
N HIS A 85 -1.45 -3.96 -9.59
CA HIS A 85 0.01 -3.98 -9.62
C HIS A 85 0.63 -4.95 -8.61
N MET A 86 -0.19 -5.69 -7.87
CA MET A 86 0.18 -6.74 -6.92
C MET A 86 -0.20 -8.11 -7.49
N SER A 87 0.58 -9.15 -7.18
CA SER A 87 0.24 -10.55 -7.48
C SER A 87 -1.09 -10.95 -6.84
N ASP A 88 -1.73 -11.98 -7.40
CA ASP A 88 -3.02 -12.42 -6.90
C ASP A 88 -2.89 -12.98 -5.47
N GLU A 89 -1.78 -13.67 -5.16
CA GLU A 89 -1.48 -14.20 -3.83
C GLU A 89 -1.31 -13.08 -2.79
N ALA A 90 -0.56 -12.03 -3.14
CA ALA A 90 -0.39 -10.89 -2.24
C ALA A 90 -1.70 -10.10 -2.08
N CYS A 91 -2.53 -10.02 -3.14
CA CYS A 91 -3.83 -9.36 -3.08
C CYS A 91 -4.80 -10.08 -2.14
N LEU A 92 -4.84 -11.42 -2.20
CA LEU A 92 -5.61 -12.24 -1.27
C LEU A 92 -5.10 -12.06 0.16
N SER A 93 -3.79 -12.13 0.37
CA SER A 93 -3.18 -11.89 1.69
C SER A 93 -3.54 -10.52 2.26
N PHE A 94 -3.42 -9.45 1.46
CA PHE A 94 -3.82 -8.10 1.84
C PHE A 94 -5.28 -8.03 2.28
N LYS A 95 -6.21 -8.57 1.47
CA LYS A 95 -7.64 -8.57 1.78
C LYS A 95 -7.96 -9.40 3.03
N SER A 96 -7.31 -10.55 3.20
CA SER A 96 -7.45 -11.38 4.39
C SER A 96 -7.01 -10.63 5.65
N ASN A 97 -5.82 -10.03 5.61
CA ASN A 97 -5.31 -9.22 6.71
C ASN A 97 -6.20 -8.03 7.02
N LEU A 98 -6.81 -7.40 6.00
CA LEU A 98 -7.74 -6.31 6.18
C LEU A 98 -8.97 -6.75 6.98
N VAL A 99 -9.58 -7.89 6.64
CA VAL A 99 -10.74 -8.44 7.37
C VAL A 99 -10.36 -8.79 8.80
N ILE A 100 -9.26 -9.53 8.99
CA ILE A 100 -8.76 -9.93 10.32
C ILE A 100 -8.52 -8.70 11.21
N ASN A 101 -7.85 -7.69 10.68
CA ASN A 101 -7.59 -6.45 11.41
C ASN A 101 -8.87 -5.70 11.79
N HIS A 102 -9.89 -5.68 10.93
CA HIS A 102 -11.17 -5.08 11.26
C HIS A 102 -11.92 -5.85 12.35
N MET A 103 -11.94 -7.18 12.27
CA MET A 103 -12.54 -8.04 13.32
C MET A 103 -11.90 -7.77 14.68
N LYS A 104 -10.57 -7.71 14.72
CA LYS A 104 -9.81 -7.46 15.94
C LYS A 104 -9.99 -6.05 16.48
N ARG A 105 -9.81 -5.02 15.65
CA ARG A 105 -9.69 -3.63 16.09
C ARG A 105 -11.03 -2.89 16.18
N ILE A 106 -11.98 -3.21 15.31
CA ILE A 106 -13.29 -2.55 15.28
C ILE A 106 -14.31 -3.37 16.06
N ALA A 107 -14.43 -4.67 15.76
CA ALA A 107 -15.42 -5.52 16.42
C ALA A 107 -14.95 -6.03 17.79
N GLY A 108 -13.66 -5.92 18.11
CA GLY A 108 -13.09 -6.41 19.38
C GLY A 108 -13.08 -7.94 19.48
N ILE A 109 -13.17 -8.64 18.33
CA ILE A 109 -13.20 -10.10 18.26
C ILE A 109 -11.75 -10.59 18.11
N PRO A 110 -11.20 -11.30 19.10
CA PRO A 110 -9.82 -11.78 19.04
C PRO A 110 -9.70 -12.93 18.03
N GLU A 111 -8.51 -13.07 17.43
CA GLU A 111 -8.27 -14.02 16.34
C GLU A 111 -8.41 -15.50 16.76
N ASP A 112 -8.27 -15.80 18.04
CA ASP A 112 -8.42 -17.14 18.61
C ASP A 112 -9.89 -17.56 18.85
N SER A 113 -10.85 -16.65 18.67
CA SER A 113 -12.27 -16.93 18.89
C SER A 113 -13.03 -17.40 17.65
N TYR A 114 -12.37 -17.52 16.49
CA TYR A 114 -12.97 -17.98 15.26
C TYR A 114 -11.97 -18.75 14.39
N THR A 115 -12.47 -19.49 13.40
CA THR A 115 -11.65 -20.09 12.34
C THR A 115 -11.80 -19.26 11.08
N TYR A 116 -10.69 -18.88 10.46
CA TYR A 116 -10.67 -18.17 9.19
C TYR A 116 -10.16 -19.08 8.09
N GLU A 117 -11.04 -19.44 7.16
CA GLU A 117 -10.73 -20.37 6.06
C GLU A 117 -10.07 -19.68 4.85
N GLY A 118 -9.89 -18.35 4.90
CA GLY A 118 -9.33 -17.56 3.81
C GLY A 118 -10.41 -16.89 2.96
N ILE A 119 -9.96 -16.20 1.90
CA ILE A 119 -10.84 -15.72 0.82
C ILE A 119 -10.71 -16.72 -0.33
N GLU A 120 -11.82 -17.30 -0.73
CA GLU A 120 -11.88 -18.11 -1.95
C GLU A 120 -11.75 -17.18 -3.18
N PRO A 121 -10.79 -17.44 -4.08
CA PRO A 121 -10.74 -16.74 -5.36
C PRO A 121 -11.97 -17.11 -6.20
N MET A 122 -12.64 -16.10 -6.76
CA MET A 122 -13.77 -16.29 -7.69
C MET A 122 -13.30 -16.72 -9.08
#